data_AF-A0A3C1SJ69-F1
#
_entry.id   AF-A0A3C1SJ69-F1
#
_cell.length_a   1.000
_cell.length_b   1.000
_cell.length_c   1.000
_cell.angle_alpha   90.00
_cell.angle_beta   90.00
_cell.angle_gamma   90.00
#
_symmetry.space_group_name_H-M   'P 1'
#
loop_
_entity.id
_entity.type
_entity.pdbx_description
1 polymer ?
#
loop_
_entity_poly.entity_id
_entity_poly.type
_entity_poly.pdbx_seq_one_letter_code
_entity_poly.pdbx_strand_id
1 'polypeptide(L)'
;MAKISDESRLEFNTKSKPIKAEIDEMLKKEKEIVSIMKRDTGGVEYKKLLLAEQMIYVATLYIQINALSVHIMDTRNNDMLNDARKILYKAIIYLEEIVSTTVDCPY
;
A
#
# COMPACT_ATOMS: atom_id res chain seq x y z
N MET A 1 -6.03 12.06 29.44
CA MET A 1 -5.46 11.15 28.42
C MET A 1 -5.14 9.85 29.13
N ALA A 2 -5.87 8.78 28.85
CA ALA A 2 -5.63 7.49 29.50
C ALA A 2 -4.20 7.04 29.22
N LYS A 3 -3.46 6.68 30.27
CA LYS A 3 -2.07 6.25 30.19
C LYS A 3 -2.06 4.93 29.42
N ILE A 4 -1.68 4.97 28.14
CA ILE A 4 -1.54 3.76 27.31
C ILE A 4 -0.65 2.79 28.07
N SER A 5 -1.15 1.59 28.39
CA SER A 5 -0.37 0.59 29.12
C SER A 5 0.74 0.03 28.24
N ASP A 6 1.87 -0.32 28.85
CA ASP A 6 2.99 -0.94 28.13
C ASP A 6 2.57 -2.29 27.50
N GLU A 7 1.59 -2.97 28.09
CA GLU A 7 0.95 -4.16 27.55
C GLU A 7 0.23 -3.89 26.22
N SER A 8 -0.56 -2.80 26.12
CA SER A 8 -1.28 -2.43 24.90
C SER A 8 -0.31 -2.10 23.75
N ARG A 9 0.84 -1.48 24.07
CA ARG A 9 1.90 -1.21 23.09
C ARG A 9 2.58 -2.49 22.61
N LEU A 10 2.85 -3.42 23.53
CA LEU A 10 3.45 -4.70 23.20
C LEU A 10 2.52 -5.55 22.32
N GLU A 11 1.22 -5.58 22.65
CA GLU A 11 0.21 -6.28 21.86
C GLU A 11 0.10 -5.69 20.46
N PHE A 12 0.01 -4.37 20.33
CA PHE A 12 -0.01 -3.68 19.04
C PHE A 12 1.23 -3.99 18.20
N ASN A 13 2.43 -3.92 18.78
CA ASN A 13 3.68 -4.21 18.08
C ASN A 13 3.73 -5.68 17.62
N THR A 14 3.23 -6.60 18.43
CA THR A 14 3.19 -8.03 18.10
C THR A 14 2.25 -8.31 16.93
N LYS A 15 1.04 -7.72 16.94
CA LYS A 15 0.04 -7.89 15.88
C LYS A 15 0.37 -7.14 14.59
N SER A 16 1.00 -5.96 14.69
CA SER A 16 1.36 -5.16 13.51
C SER A 16 2.62 -5.68 12.79
N LYS A 17 3.50 -6.42 13.47
CA LYS A 17 4.74 -6.97 12.91
C LYS A 17 4.52 -7.86 11.66
N PRO A 18 3.65 -8.88 11.65
CA PRO A 18 3.42 -9.69 10.46
C PRO A 18 2.86 -8.87 9.30
N ILE A 19 1.97 -7.92 9.57
CA ILE A 19 1.38 -7.04 8.54
C ILE A 19 2.47 -6.15 7.91
N LYS A 20 3.36 -5.59 8.73
CA LYS A 20 4.51 -4.80 8.24
C LYS A 20 5.46 -5.65 7.38
N ALA A 21 5.70 -6.89 7.77
CA ALA A 21 6.54 -7.80 6.99
C ALA A 21 5.91 -8.12 5.62
N GLU A 22 4.59 -8.33 5.57
CA GLU A 22 3.86 -8.54 4.32
C GLU A 22 3.92 -7.31 3.41
N ILE A 23 3.75 -6.11 3.98
CA ILE A 23 3.94 -4.85 3.24
C ILE A 23 5.34 -4.78 2.63
N ASP A 24 6.39 -5.05 3.42
CA ASP A 24 7.78 -5.00 2.95
C ASP A 24 8.05 -6.02 1.83
N GLU A 25 7.49 -7.22 1.93
CA GLU A 25 7.61 -8.25 0.89
C GLU A 25 6.91 -7.81 -0.40
N MET A 26 5.69 -7.29 -0.31
CA MET A 26 4.93 -6.82 -1.47
C MET A 26 5.61 -5.63 -2.15
N LEU A 27 6.19 -4.70 -1.38
CA LEU A 27 6.95 -3.57 -1.93
C LEU A 27 8.27 -4.00 -2.57
N LYS A 28 8.89 -5.10 -2.12
CA LYS A 28 10.05 -5.68 -2.81
C LYS A 28 9.64 -6.28 -4.15
N LYS A 29 8.57 -7.07 -4.18
CA LYS A 29 8.02 -7.66 -5.42
C LYS A 29 7.64 -6.58 -6.44
N GLU A 30 7.05 -5.48 -6.00
CA GLU A 30 6.74 -4.35 -6.87
C GLU A 30 7.99 -3.79 -7.54
N LYS A 31 9.07 -3.53 -6.79
CA LYS A 31 10.34 -3.04 -7.35
C LYS A 31 10.96 -4.00 -8.36
N GLU A 32 10.82 -5.30 -8.12
CA GLU A 32 11.28 -6.35 -9.04
C GLU A 32 10.48 -6.31 -10.35
N ILE A 33 9.14 -6.27 -10.28
CA ILE A 33 8.26 -6.17 -11.45
C ILE A 33 8.54 -4.91 -12.25
N VAL A 34 8.68 -3.74 -11.59
CA VAL A 34 9.04 -2.48 -12.27
C VAL A 34 10.40 -2.58 -12.95
N SER A 35 11.36 -3.27 -12.34
CA SER A 35 12.68 -3.49 -12.96
C SER A 35 12.60 -4.40 -14.18
N ILE A 36 11.74 -5.41 -14.16
CA ILE A 36 11.47 -6.29 -15.31
C ILE A 36 10.77 -5.51 -16.43
N MET A 37 9.78 -4.68 -16.13
CA MET A 37 9.07 -3.84 -17.11
C MET A 37 9.99 -2.87 -17.86
N LYS A 38 11.10 -2.44 -17.23
CA LYS A 38 12.11 -1.61 -17.89
C LYS A 38 12.98 -2.38 -18.90
N ARG A 39 13.06 -3.70 -18.77
CA ARG A 39 13.91 -4.58 -19.60
C ARG A 39 13.12 -5.31 -20.68
N ASP A 40 11.88 -5.68 -20.38
CA ASP A 40 10.98 -6.43 -21.26
C ASP A 40 9.63 -5.72 -21.38
N THR A 41 9.33 -5.27 -22.60
CA THR A 41 8.11 -4.52 -22.93
C THR A 41 6.90 -5.43 -23.20
N GLY A 42 7.07 -6.76 -23.22
CA GLY A 42 5.96 -7.69 -23.38
C GLY A 42 4.97 -7.63 -22.22
N GLY A 43 3.69 -7.35 -22.51
CA GLY A 43 2.59 -7.38 -21.55
C GLY A 43 2.72 -6.37 -20.41
N VAL A 44 3.39 -5.22 -20.66
CA VAL A 44 3.62 -4.17 -19.67
C VAL A 44 2.31 -3.63 -19.09
N GLU A 45 1.26 -3.54 -19.87
CA GLU A 45 -0.06 -3.04 -19.46
C GLU A 45 -0.72 -3.99 -18.45
N TYR A 46 -0.64 -5.31 -18.68
CA TYR A 46 -1.11 -6.31 -17.72
C TYR A 46 -0.29 -6.28 -16.42
N LYS A 47 1.02 -6.08 -16.52
CA LYS A 47 1.90 -5.91 -15.35
C LYS A 47 1.53 -4.65 -14.56
N LYS A 48 1.19 -3.53 -15.22
CA LYS A 48 0.70 -2.30 -14.56
C LYS A 48 -0.62 -2.54 -13.83
N LEU A 49 -1.56 -3.27 -14.43
CA LEU A 49 -2.84 -3.57 -13.80
C LEU A 49 -2.64 -4.42 -12.53
N LEU A 50 -1.78 -5.43 -12.61
CA LEU A 50 -1.38 -6.24 -11.45
C LEU A 50 -0.74 -5.38 -10.36
N LEU A 51 0.17 -4.46 -10.73
CA LEU A 51 0.79 -3.54 -9.78
C LEU A 51 -0.23 -2.61 -9.12
N ALA A 52 -1.22 -2.12 -9.86
CA ALA A 52 -2.29 -1.30 -9.30
C ALA A 52 -3.10 -2.07 -8.24
N GLU A 53 -3.50 -3.31 -8.53
CA GLU A 53 -4.19 -4.18 -7.58
C GLU A 53 -3.33 -4.44 -6.32
N GLN A 54 -2.05 -4.76 -6.51
CA GLN A 54 -1.11 -4.98 -5.42
C GLN A 54 -0.94 -3.74 -4.54
N MET A 55 -0.86 -2.54 -5.14
CA MET A 55 -0.76 -1.30 -4.38
C MET A 55 -2.06 -1.04 -3.60
N ILE A 56 -3.23 -1.27 -4.18
CA ILE A 56 -4.51 -1.16 -3.44
C ILE A 56 -4.49 -2.11 -2.23
N TYR A 57 -4.05 -3.35 -2.42
CA TYR A 57 -3.94 -4.31 -1.32
C TYR A 57 -2.96 -3.83 -0.23
N VAL A 58 -1.77 -3.35 -0.60
CA VAL A 58 -0.80 -2.77 0.36
C VAL A 58 -1.42 -1.59 1.14
N ALA A 59 -2.21 -0.74 0.50
CA ALA A 59 -2.93 0.33 1.20
C ALA A 59 -3.94 -0.22 2.23
N THR A 60 -4.62 -1.33 1.94
CA THR A 60 -5.50 -1.98 2.92
C THR A 60 -4.74 -2.49 4.14
N LEU A 61 -3.53 -3.02 3.97
CA LEU A 61 -2.66 -3.47 5.07
C LEU A 61 -2.24 -2.29 5.96
N TYR A 62 -1.86 -1.14 5.38
CA TYR A 62 -1.58 0.06 6.16
C TYR A 62 -2.81 0.56 6.95
N ILE A 63 -3.99 0.52 6.33
CA ILE A 63 -5.25 0.87 7.00
C ILE A 63 -5.56 -0.12 8.12
N GLN A 64 -5.27 -1.41 7.94
CA GLN A 64 -5.43 -2.44 8.96
C GLN A 64 -4.53 -2.18 10.18
N ILE A 65 -3.29 -1.73 9.99
CA ILE A 65 -2.41 -1.34 11.10
C ILE A 65 -3.02 -0.15 11.87
N ASN A 66 -3.58 0.84 11.16
CA ASN A 66 -4.30 1.94 11.82
C ASN A 66 -5.54 1.43 12.58
N ALA A 67 -6.32 0.50 12.02
CA ALA A 67 -7.47 -0.09 12.69
C ALA A 67 -7.06 -0.80 13.99
N LEU A 68 -5.95 -1.55 13.98
CA LEU A 68 -5.37 -2.16 15.17
C LEU A 68 -4.94 -1.10 16.20
N SER A 69 -4.35 0.01 15.77
CA SER A 69 -3.95 1.11 16.65
C SER A 69 -5.16 1.74 17.35
N VAL A 70 -6.25 1.95 16.62
CA VAL A 70 -7.50 2.48 17.19
C VAL A 70 -8.12 1.46 18.14
N HIS A 71 -8.16 0.18 17.78
CA HIS A 71 -8.75 -0.86 18.64
C HIS A 71 -7.99 -1.14 19.93
N ILE A 72 -6.64 -1.10 19.91
CA ILE A 72 -5.80 -1.50 21.04
C ILE A 72 -5.38 -0.29 21.88
N MET A 73 -5.07 0.84 21.23
CA MET A 73 -4.48 2.01 21.89
C MET A 73 -5.43 3.22 21.91
N ASP A 74 -6.66 3.08 21.39
CA ASP A 74 -7.64 4.16 21.22
C ASP A 74 -7.05 5.41 20.54
N THR A 75 -6.05 5.19 19.69
CA THR A 75 -5.26 6.24 19.07
C THR A 75 -5.14 6.00 17.58
N ARG A 76 -5.48 7.02 16.79
CA ARG A 76 -5.33 6.98 15.33
C ARG A 76 -3.85 7.03 14.96
N ASN A 77 -3.44 6.12 14.10
CA ASN A 77 -2.09 6.09 13.56
C ASN A 77 -2.03 6.88 12.24
N ASN A 78 -1.76 8.17 12.33
CA ASN A 78 -1.71 9.07 11.17
C ASN A 78 -0.57 8.73 10.20
N ASP A 79 0.54 8.17 10.70
CA ASP A 79 1.68 7.80 9.85
C ASP A 79 1.30 6.67 8.89
N MET A 80 0.66 5.61 9.41
CA MET A 80 0.19 4.50 8.58
C MET A 80 -0.88 4.94 7.58
N LEU A 81 -1.77 5.86 7.96
CA LEU A 81 -2.76 6.43 7.04
C LEU A 81 -2.11 7.30 5.95
N ASN A 82 -1.06 8.05 6.29
CA ASN A 82 -0.31 8.83 5.33
C ASN A 82 0.42 7.94 4.31
N ASP A 83 0.99 6.83 4.76
CA ASP A 83 1.63 5.88 3.86
C ASP A 83 0.60 5.14 2.99
N ALA A 84 -0.56 4.76 3.54
CA ALA A 84 -1.68 4.25 2.75
C ALA A 84 -2.08 5.20 1.62
N ARG A 85 -2.17 6.51 1.91
CA ARG A 85 -2.48 7.54 0.90
C ARG A 85 -1.43 7.58 -0.22
N LYS A 86 -0.14 7.54 0.13
CA LYS A 86 0.94 7.53 -0.87
C LYS A 86 0.87 6.31 -1.78
N ILE A 87 0.57 5.14 -1.20
CA ILE A 87 0.41 3.90 -1.96
C ILE A 87 -0.80 3.98 -2.91
N LEU A 88 -1.91 4.57 -2.47
CA LEU A 88 -3.08 4.79 -3.33
C LEU A 88 -2.77 5.70 -4.53
N TYR A 89 -1.99 6.77 -4.34
CA TYR A 89 -1.53 7.58 -5.47
C TYR A 89 -0.73 6.75 -6.47
N LYS A 90 0.13 5.85 -5.98
CA LYS A 90 0.91 4.96 -6.84
C LYS A 90 0.03 4.00 -7.64
N ALA A 91 -1.04 3.45 -7.03
CA ALA A 91 -2.02 2.63 -7.74
C ALA A 91 -2.72 3.42 -8.86
N ILE A 92 -3.12 4.67 -8.59
CA ILE A 92 -3.76 5.55 -9.57
C ILE A 92 -2.81 5.84 -10.74
N ILE A 93 -1.54 6.13 -10.47
CA ILE A 93 -0.53 6.38 -11.52
C ILE A 93 -0.42 5.16 -12.45
N TYR A 94 -0.38 3.93 -11.90
CA TYR A 94 -0.35 2.74 -12.75
C TYR A 94 -1.59 2.57 -13.62
N LEU A 95 -2.78 2.95 -13.12
CA LEU A 95 -4.02 2.90 -13.90
C LEU A 95 -4.04 3.99 -14.99
N GLU A 96 -3.63 5.21 -14.67
CA GLU A 96 -3.53 6.33 -15.62
C GLU A 96 -2.62 5.97 -16.79
N GLU A 97 -1.47 5.36 -16.50
CA GLU A 97 -0.52 4.89 -17.51
C GLU A 97 -1.06 3.78 -18.43
N ILE A 98 -2.16 3.10 -18.08
CA ILE A 98 -2.83 2.10 -18.93
C ILE A 98 -3.85 2.78 -19.84
N VAL A 99 -4.64 3.70 -19.29
CA VAL A 99 -5.80 4.30 -19.96
C VAL A 99 -5.38 5.24 -21.10
N SER A 100 -4.14 5.76 -21.07
CA SER A 100 -3.56 6.68 -22.07
C SER A 100 -4.36 7.98 -22.23
N THR A 101 -3.68 9.04 -22.71
CA THR A 101 -4.32 10.33 -23.03
C THR A 101 -5.32 10.23 -24.19
N THR A 102 -5.46 9.06 -24.81
CA THR A 102 -6.51 8.79 -25.80
C THR A 102 -7.91 8.98 -25.21
N VAL A 103 -8.11 8.77 -23.90
CA VAL A 103 -9.40 9.06 -23.25
C VAL A 103 -9.69 10.57 -23.15
N ASP A 104 -8.66 11.41 -23.15
CA ASP A 104 -8.80 12.87 -23.11
C ASP A 104 -8.84 13.52 -24.50
N CYS A 105 -8.82 12.73 -25.58
CA CYS A 105 -8.85 13.26 -26.94
C CYS A 105 -10.25 13.81 -27.27
N PRO A 106 -10.38 15.08 -27.68
CA PRO A 106 -11.63 15.58 -28.23
C PRO A 106 -11.95 14.83 -29.53
N TYR A 107 -13.19 14.35 -29.65
CA TYR A 107 -13.73 13.59 -30.78
C TYR A 107 -13.78 14.40 -32.08
#